data_AF-A0A0G0IB93-F1
#
_entry.id   AF-A0A0G0IB93-F1
#
_cell.length_a   1.000
_cell.length_b   1.000
_cell.length_c   1.000
_cell.angle_alpha   90.00
_cell.angle_beta   90.00
_cell.angle_gamma   90.00
#
_symmetry.space_group_name_H-M   'P 1'
#
loop_
_entity.id
_entity.type
_entity.pdbx_description
1 polymer ?
#
loop_
_entity_poly.entity_id
_entity_poly.type
_entity_poly.pdbx_seq_one_letter_code
_entity_poly.pdbx_strand_id
1 'polypeptide(L)'
;MKKSKTSRKPQIPKKSKKDCPFCKSKVVPDYKEYNELSKFISDRGKIIPSIYTGVCTRHQKYLGLAIKRARFLGLLPYTSSVR
;
A
#
# COMPACT_ATOMS: atom_id res chain seq x y z
N MET A 1 -41.48 20.69 -17.03
CA MET A 1 -40.78 20.80 -15.73
C MET A 1 -39.56 19.87 -15.73
N LYS A 2 -38.32 20.39 -15.86
CA LYS A 2 -37.08 19.59 -15.84
C LYS A 2 -36.40 19.76 -14.47
N LYS A 3 -36.46 18.75 -13.60
CA LYS A 3 -35.61 18.68 -12.39
C LYS A 3 -34.29 18.02 -12.78
N SER A 4 -33.26 18.83 -12.97
CA SER A 4 -31.87 18.38 -13.15
C SER A 4 -31.39 17.70 -11.86
N LYS A 5 -31.19 16.37 -11.92
CA LYS A 5 -30.48 15.63 -10.88
C LYS A 5 -29.02 16.08 -10.91
N THR A 6 -28.63 16.98 -10.04
CA THR A 6 -27.23 17.40 -9.90
C THR A 6 -26.44 16.23 -9.31
N SER A 7 -25.54 15.66 -10.11
CA SER A 7 -24.60 14.61 -9.67
C SER A 7 -23.65 15.22 -8.65
N ARG A 8 -23.93 15.02 -7.35
CA ARG A 8 -22.99 15.41 -6.30
C ARG A 8 -21.74 14.54 -6.47
N LYS A 9 -20.67 15.10 -7.02
CA LYS A 9 -19.37 14.44 -7.10
C LYS A 9 -18.97 14.01 -5.66
N PRO A 10 -18.58 12.75 -5.43
CA PRO A 10 -18.12 12.34 -4.11
C PRO A 10 -16.91 13.20 -3.74
N GLN A 11 -17.02 13.93 -2.62
CA GLN A 11 -15.92 14.73 -2.12
C GLN A 11 -14.87 13.75 -1.56
N ILE A 12 -13.88 13.44 -2.39
CA ILE A 12 -12.73 12.64 -1.98
C ILE A 12 -12.01 13.46 -0.91
N PRO A 13 -11.90 12.98 0.34
CA PRO A 13 -11.23 13.73 1.39
C PRO A 13 -9.80 14.03 0.93
N LYS A 14 -9.44 15.32 0.90
CA LYS A 14 -8.09 15.78 0.55
C LYS A 14 -7.10 15.16 1.54
N LYS A 15 -6.36 14.16 1.07
CA LYS A 15 -5.36 13.43 1.85
C LYS A 15 -4.32 14.42 2.38
N SER A 16 -4.18 14.52 3.70
CA SER A 16 -3.01 15.18 4.29
C SER A 16 -1.75 14.49 3.76
N LYS A 17 -0.76 15.28 3.35
CA LYS A 17 0.53 14.74 2.89
C LYS A 17 1.22 14.10 4.10
N LYS A 18 0.97 12.81 4.32
CA LYS A 18 1.75 12.03 5.28
C LYS A 18 3.16 11.88 4.70
N ASP A 19 4.17 12.14 5.51
CA ASP A 19 5.54 11.93 5.09
C ASP A 19 5.78 10.44 4.82
N CYS A 20 6.21 10.13 3.62
CA CYS A 20 6.48 8.75 3.23
C CYS A 20 7.74 8.24 3.97
N PRO A 21 7.66 7.10 4.68
CA PRO A 21 8.79 6.57 5.44
C PRO A 21 10.00 6.27 4.54
N PHE A 22 9.76 5.71 3.35
CA PHE A 22 10.79 5.44 2.34
C PHE A 22 11.43 6.71 1.75
N CYS A 23 10.66 7.81 1.65
CA CYS A 23 11.24 9.08 1.21
C CYS A 23 12.18 9.68 2.28
N LYS A 24 11.86 9.50 3.56
CA LYS A 24 12.69 9.95 4.68
C LYS A 24 13.98 9.17 4.79
N SER A 25 13.90 7.84 4.67
CA SER A 25 15.08 6.97 4.71
C SER A 25 15.89 6.98 3.41
N LYS A 26 15.34 7.52 2.31
CA LYS A 26 15.90 7.46 0.95
C LYS A 26 16.20 6.01 0.49
N VAL A 27 15.43 5.05 1.01
CA VAL A 27 15.55 3.63 0.66
C VAL A 27 14.43 3.25 -0.31
N VAL A 28 14.77 2.47 -1.32
CA VAL A 28 13.80 1.88 -2.26
C VAL A 28 13.37 0.51 -1.71
N PRO A 29 12.07 0.19 -1.71
CA PRO A 29 11.61 -1.12 -1.25
C PRO A 29 12.14 -2.25 -2.13
N ASP A 30 12.90 -3.17 -1.54
CA ASP A 30 13.47 -4.33 -2.21
C ASP A 30 12.97 -5.65 -1.59
N TYR A 31 12.88 -6.70 -2.42
CA TYR A 31 12.33 -8.00 -2.02
C TYR A 31 13.24 -8.78 -1.04
N LYS A 32 14.51 -8.39 -0.95
CA LYS A 32 15.52 -9.02 -0.08
C LYS A 32 15.24 -8.70 1.39
N GLU A 33 14.78 -7.48 1.66
CA GLU A 33 14.47 -6.98 2.99
C GLU A 33 13.04 -7.36 3.42
N TYR A 34 12.78 -8.66 3.52
CA TYR A 34 11.43 -9.19 3.83
C TYR A 34 10.90 -8.73 5.21
N ASN A 35 11.80 -8.45 6.16
CA ASN A 35 11.45 -7.92 7.49
C ASN A 35 10.78 -6.53 7.40
N GLU A 36 11.22 -5.68 6.48
CA GLU A 36 10.60 -4.37 6.27
C GLU A 36 9.28 -4.50 5.51
N LEU A 37 9.25 -5.38 4.49
CA LEU A 37 8.06 -5.62 3.68
C LEU A 37 6.89 -6.21 4.48
N SER A 38 7.19 -7.04 5.49
CA SER A 38 6.19 -7.66 6.35
C SER A 38 5.30 -6.62 7.07
N LYS A 39 5.87 -5.46 7.44
CA LYS A 39 5.14 -4.33 8.07
C LYS A 39 4.06 -3.72 7.17
N PHE A 40 4.14 -3.93 5.86
CA PHE A 40 3.19 -3.40 4.87
C PHE A 40 2.18 -4.44 4.38
N ILE A 41 2.13 -5.59 5.04
CA ILE A 41 1.20 -6.68 4.78
C ILE A 41 0.28 -6.82 5.99
N SER A 42 -0.99 -7.09 5.74
CA SER A 42 -1.96 -7.37 6.81
C SER A 42 -1.78 -8.78 7.35
N ASP A 43 -2.37 -9.06 8.51
CA ASP A 43 -2.31 -10.39 9.15
C ASP A 43 -2.81 -11.52 8.24
N ARG A 44 -3.67 -11.21 7.27
CA ARG A 44 -4.21 -12.16 6.28
C ARG A 44 -3.30 -12.36 5.06
N GLY A 45 -2.18 -11.67 4.98
CA GLY A 45 -1.31 -11.68 3.81
C GLY A 45 -1.75 -10.73 2.68
N LYS A 46 -2.60 -9.72 2.92
CA LYS A 46 -2.97 -8.72 1.89
C LYS A 46 -2.04 -7.50 1.96
N ILE A 47 -1.73 -6.88 0.82
CA ILE A 47 -0.93 -5.65 0.80
C ILE A 47 -1.78 -4.50 1.34
N ILE A 48 -1.29 -3.80 2.35
CA ILE A 48 -2.00 -2.68 2.96
C ILE A 48 -2.01 -1.48 1.99
N PRO A 49 -3.16 -0.82 1.76
CA PRO A 49 -3.21 0.32 0.86
C PRO A 49 -2.50 1.55 1.45
N SER A 50 -1.97 2.39 0.56
CA SER A 50 -1.14 3.56 0.90
C SER A 50 -1.78 4.58 1.84
N ILE A 51 -3.10 4.56 2.00
CA ILE A 51 -3.82 5.44 2.93
C ILE A 51 -3.51 5.16 4.40
N TYR A 52 -3.30 3.88 4.73
CA TYR A 52 -2.98 3.47 6.09
C TYR A 52 -1.48 3.55 6.34
N THR A 53 -0.67 3.10 5.38
CA THR A 53 0.80 3.04 5.52
C THR A 53 1.49 4.40 5.37
N GLY A 54 0.82 5.39 4.78
CA GLY A 54 1.42 6.72 4.54
C GLY A 54 2.49 6.73 3.45
N VAL A 55 2.62 5.65 2.67
CA VAL A 55 3.61 5.54 1.59
C VAL A 55 3.16 6.37 0.37
N CYS A 56 4.10 7.05 -0.28
CA CYS A 56 3.82 7.81 -1.50
C CYS A 56 3.45 6.88 -2.66
N THR A 57 2.70 7.38 -3.64
CA THR A 57 2.23 6.58 -4.79
C THR A 57 3.36 5.96 -5.60
N ARG A 58 4.52 6.60 -5.68
CA ARG A 58 5.71 6.07 -6.34
C ARG A 58 6.24 4.85 -5.60
N HIS A 59 6.56 5.01 -4.32
CA HIS A 59 7.07 3.91 -3.48
C HIS A 59 6.04 2.79 -3.30
N GLN A 60 4.74 3.07 -3.28
CA GLN A 60 3.71 2.02 -3.22
C GLN A 60 3.77 1.07 -4.43
N LYS A 61 4.13 1.56 -5.63
CA LYS A 61 4.32 0.73 -6.83
C LYS A 61 5.53 -0.21 -6.68
N TYR A 62 6.66 0.34 -6.25
CA TYR A 62 7.88 -0.42 -5.99
C TYR A 62 7.68 -1.46 -4.87
N LEU A 63 7.04 -1.05 -3.78
CA LEU A 63 6.65 -1.90 -2.66
C LEU A 63 5.78 -3.07 -3.13
N GLY A 64 4.76 -2.81 -3.95
CA GLY A 64 3.92 -3.86 -4.50
C GLY A 64 4.67 -4.86 -5.38
N LEU A 65 5.66 -4.39 -6.16
CA LEU A 65 6.52 -5.25 -6.96
C LEU A 65 7.46 -6.09 -6.09
N ALA A 66 8.09 -5.48 -5.08
CA ALA A 66 8.97 -6.14 -4.12
C ALA A 66 8.22 -7.23 -3.33
N ILE A 67 7.03 -6.94 -2.81
CA ILE A 67 6.19 -7.93 -2.11
C ILE A 67 5.83 -9.10 -3.02
N LYS A 68 5.44 -8.84 -4.28
CA LYS A 68 5.11 -9.91 -5.24
C LYS A 68 6.31 -10.82 -5.53
N ARG A 69 7.51 -10.24 -5.68
CA ARG A 69 8.76 -10.99 -5.86
C ARG A 69 9.11 -11.81 -4.62
N ALA A 70 9.01 -11.21 -3.44
CA ALA A 70 9.26 -11.89 -2.17
C ALA A 70 8.31 -13.08 -1.95
N ARG A 71 7.03 -12.94 -2.34
CA ARG A 71 6.06 -14.04 -2.31
C ARG A 71 6.40 -15.18 -3.26
N PHE A 72 6.82 -14.86 -4.48
CA PHE A 72 7.25 -15.86 -5.46
C PHE A 72 8.46 -16.67 -4.97
N LEU A 73 9.37 -16.02 -4.23
CA LEU A 73 10.54 -16.65 -3.63
C LEU A 73 10.26 -17.35 -2.29
N GLY A 74 9.03 -17.31 -1.78
CA GLY A 74 8.65 -17.93 -0.50
C GLY A 74 9.10 -17.16 0.76
N LEU A 75 9.59 -15.92 0.62
CA LEU A 75 9.98 -15.07 1.75
C LEU A 75 8.78 -14.49 2.50
N LEU A 76 7.63 -14.36 1.82
CA LEU A 76 6.39 -13.83 2.37
C LEU A 76 5.19 -14.70 1.95
N PRO A 77 4.19 -14.88 2.82
CA PRO A 77 3.01 -15.67 2.50
C PRO A 77 2.05 -14.93 1.55
N TYR A 78 1.34 -15.70 0.71
CA TYR A 78 0.21 -15.22 -0.09
C TYR A 78 -1.06 -15.09 0.74
N THR A 79 -1.28 -16.08 1.60
CA THR A 79 -2.38 -16.16 2.55
C THR A 79 -1.80 -16.56 3.88
N SER A 80 -2.28 -15.90 4.93
CA SER A 80 -1.95 -16.28 6.29
C SER A 80 -3.21 -16.87 6.90
N SER A 81 -3.13 -18.15 7.30
CA SER A 81 -4.19 -18.92 7.94
C SER A 81 -4.26 -18.63 9.45
N VAL A 82 -3.80 -17.46 9.89
CA VAL A 82 -3.86 -17.09 11.30
C VAL A 82 -5.33 -16.83 11.64
N ARG A 83 -5.92 -17.88 12.20
CA ARG A 83 -7.14 -18.06 13.00
C ARG A 83 -8.28 -17.05 12.83
#